data_AF-A0A950UTS8-F1
#
_entry.id   AF-A0A950UTS8-F1
#
_cell.length_a   1.000
_cell.length_b   1.000
_cell.length_c   1.000
_cell.angle_alpha   90.00
_cell.angle_beta   90.00
_cell.angle_gamma   90.00
#
_symmetry.space_group_name_H-M   'P 1'
#
loop_
_entity.id
_entity.type
_entity.pdbx_description
1 polymer ?
#
loop_
_entity_poly.entity_id
_entity_poly.type
_entity_poly.pdbx_seq_one_letter_code
_entity_poly.pdbx_strand_id
1 'polypeptide(L)'
;LYRTVDKMWRAAGDTATDFNFYTKRAILAGVYSSTLMRWFTDTSADETATSEFLAARIDNVMTFEKFKAEAKQAFERLPPLSDVLAAFTMRRG
;
A
#
# COMPACT_ATOMS: atom_id res chain seq x y z
N LEU A 1 17.80 -4.05 7.50
CA LEU A 1 16.55 -3.63 6.84
C LEU A 1 15.42 -3.32 7.82
N TYR A 2 14.87 -4.30 8.55
CA TYR A 2 13.72 -4.09 9.44
C TYR A 2 13.89 -2.93 10.44
N ARG A 3 15.01 -2.90 11.20
CA ARG A 3 15.29 -1.82 12.15
C ARG A 3 15.37 -0.44 11.49
N THR A 4 15.82 -0.35 10.24
CA THR A 4 15.92 0.89 9.49
C THR A 4 14.52 1.41 9.15
N VAL A 5 13.69 0.55 8.55
CA VAL A 5 12.32 0.93 8.16
C VAL A 5 11.44 1.21 9.37
N ASP A 6 11.63 0.48 10.46
CA ASP A 6 10.96 0.75 11.73
C ASP A 6 11.32 2.15 12.24
N LYS A 7 12.60 2.51 12.29
CA LYS A 7 13.05 3.85 12.68
C LYS A 7 12.50 4.95 11.77
N MET A 8 12.47 4.73 10.46
CA MET A 8 11.90 5.69 9.50
C MET A 8 10.42 5.95 9.79
N TRP A 9 9.63 4.89 10.00
CA TRP A 9 8.22 5.03 10.35
C TRP A 9 8.02 5.70 11.71
N ARG A 10 8.84 5.36 12.71
CA ARG A 10 8.80 6.05 14.02
C ARG A 10 9.15 7.52 13.91
N ALA A 11 10.16 7.87 13.11
CA ALA A 11 10.53 9.25 12.83
C ALA A 11 9.41 10.02 12.08
N ALA A 12 8.65 9.32 11.23
CA ALA A 12 7.46 9.85 10.57
C ALA A 12 6.20 9.87 11.47
N GLY A 13 6.31 9.51 12.75
CA GLY A 13 5.21 9.58 13.72
C GLY A 13 4.27 8.36 13.74
N ASP A 14 4.65 7.22 13.15
CA ASP A 14 3.81 6.01 13.16
C ASP A 14 3.64 5.43 14.58
N THR A 15 2.38 5.32 15.01
CA THR A 15 1.96 4.72 16.28
C THR A 15 1.21 3.40 16.12
N ALA A 16 1.10 2.86 14.90
CA ALA A 16 0.37 1.63 14.64
C ALA A 16 0.91 0.45 15.46
N THR A 17 0.01 -0.40 15.98
CA THR A 17 0.36 -1.62 16.72
C THR A 17 -0.41 -2.85 16.22
N ASP A 18 -1.28 -2.66 15.24
CA ASP A 18 -2.15 -3.66 14.64
C ASP A 18 -1.58 -4.16 13.30
N PHE A 19 -2.41 -4.74 12.44
CA PHE A 19 -1.99 -5.20 11.12
C PHE A 19 -1.28 -4.10 10.29
N ASN A 20 -1.65 -2.83 10.47
CA ASN A 20 -0.99 -1.72 9.76
C ASN A 20 0.47 -1.56 10.16
N PHE A 21 0.87 -1.96 11.36
CA PHE A 21 2.27 -1.94 11.79
C PHE A 21 3.16 -2.76 10.85
N TYR A 22 2.72 -3.98 10.52
CA TYR A 22 3.46 -4.92 9.69
C TYR A 22 3.40 -4.53 8.22
N THR A 23 2.22 -4.18 7.70
CA THR A 23 2.07 -3.85 6.28
C THR A 23 2.85 -2.59 5.89
N LYS A 24 2.80 -1.53 6.70
CA LYS A 24 3.60 -0.31 6.49
C LYS A 24 5.10 -0.60 6.41
N ARG A 25 5.62 -1.43 7.31
CA ARG A 25 7.04 -1.81 7.35
C ARG A 25 7.44 -2.67 6.17
N ALA A 26 6.59 -3.62 5.77
CA ALA A 26 6.82 -4.45 4.60
C ALA A 26 6.86 -3.61 3.31
N ILE A 27 5.90 -2.70 3.13
CA ILE A 27 5.84 -1.80 1.97
C ILE A 27 7.09 -0.91 1.92
N LEU A 28 7.43 -0.23 3.02
CA LEU A 28 8.63 0.62 3.07
C LEU A 28 9.91 -0.16 2.85
N ALA A 29 10.02 -1.40 3.34
CA ALA A 29 11.15 -2.28 3.07
C ALA A 29 11.31 -2.60 1.57
N GLY A 30 10.21 -2.80 0.86
CA GLY A 30 10.21 -2.98 -0.60
C GLY A 30 10.67 -1.73 -1.34
N VAL A 31 10.12 -0.55 -0.99
CA VAL A 31 10.51 0.73 -1.59
C VAL A 31 11.99 1.03 -1.33
N TYR A 32 12.44 0.92 -0.08
CA TYR A 32 13.82 1.19 0.31
C TYR A 32 14.81 0.24 -0.39
N SER A 33 14.53 -1.07 -0.38
CA SER A 33 15.47 -2.05 -0.96
C SER A 33 15.56 -1.91 -2.48
N SER A 34 14.44 -1.69 -3.17
CA SER A 34 14.45 -1.50 -4.62
C SER A 34 15.12 -0.18 -5.03
N THR A 35 14.92 0.89 -4.26
CA THR A 35 15.60 2.18 -4.48
C THR A 35 17.11 2.05 -4.25
N LEU A 36 17.53 1.35 -3.19
CA LEU A 36 18.94 1.09 -2.92
C LEU A 36 19.60 0.28 -4.06
N MET A 37 18.89 -0.70 -4.62
CA MET A 37 19.39 -1.44 -5.78
C MET A 37 19.50 -0.56 -7.04
N ARG A 38 18.54 0.36 -7.24
CA ARG A 38 18.59 1.33 -8.35
C ARG A 38 19.77 2.28 -8.22
N TRP A 39 20.09 2.68 -7.00
CA TRP A 39 21.20 3.58 -6.69
C TRP A 39 22.56 2.95 -7.02
N PHE A 40 22.75 1.65 -6.77
CA PHE A 40 24.01 0.96 -7.08
C PHE A 40 24.41 0.98 -8.56
N THR A 41 23.47 1.22 -9.46
CA THR A 41 23.71 1.28 -10.90
C THR A 41 23.48 2.68 -11.47
N ASP A 42 23.28 3.69 -10.62
CA ASP A 42 23.01 5.04 -11.06
C ASP A 42 24.29 5.80 -11.39
N THR A 43 24.40 6.23 -12.64
CA THR A 43 25.50 7.06 -13.16
C THR A 43 25.01 8.45 -13.59
N SER A 44 23.74 8.79 -13.32
CA SER A 44 23.17 10.10 -13.62
C SER A 44 23.73 11.18 -12.70
N ALA A 45 23.74 12.43 -13.18
CA ALA A 45 24.12 13.57 -12.35
C ALA A 45 23.19 13.69 -11.14
N ASP A 46 23.79 13.92 -9.97
CA ASP A 46 23.09 14.11 -8.69
C ASP A 46 22.06 13.00 -8.36
N GLU A 47 22.29 11.77 -8.85
CA GLU A 47 21.41 10.61 -8.59
C GLU A 47 19.96 10.84 -9.07
N THR A 48 19.78 11.67 -10.11
CA THR A 48 18.46 12.06 -10.63
C THR A 48 17.61 10.85 -10.96
N ALA A 49 18.19 9.83 -11.58
CA ALA A 49 17.45 8.66 -12.02
C ALA A 49 17.02 7.76 -10.84
N THR A 50 17.76 7.75 -9.73
CA THR A 50 17.34 7.12 -8.46
C THR A 50 16.21 7.91 -7.82
N SER A 51 16.29 9.24 -7.83
CA SER A 51 15.26 10.12 -7.28
C SER A 51 13.92 9.98 -8.01
N GLU A 52 13.95 9.93 -9.34
CA GLU A 52 12.77 9.65 -10.18
C GLU A 52 12.18 8.26 -9.89
N PHE A 53 13.04 7.25 -9.76
CA PHE A 53 12.60 5.90 -9.42
C PHE A 53 11.92 5.86 -8.05
N LEU A 54 12.50 6.50 -7.03
CA LEU A 54 11.91 6.60 -5.70
C LEU A 54 10.54 7.28 -5.75
N ALA A 55 10.42 8.40 -6.47
CA ALA A 55 9.15 9.10 -6.64
C ALA A 55 8.08 8.19 -7.26
N ALA A 56 8.43 7.43 -8.30
CA ALA A 56 7.52 6.46 -8.92
C ALA A 56 7.14 5.29 -7.98
N ARG A 57 8.00 4.91 -7.03
CA ARG A 57 7.66 3.89 -6.02
C ARG A 57 6.73 4.43 -4.94
N ILE A 58 6.92 5.68 -4.53
CA ILE A 58 6.00 6.36 -3.60
C ILE A 58 4.62 6.50 -4.26
N ASP A 59 4.56 6.91 -5.53
CA ASP A 59 3.29 7.04 -6.26
C ASP A 59 2.53 5.71 -6.38
N ASN A 60 3.24 4.62 -6.64
CA ASN A 60 2.66 3.27 -6.65
C ASN A 60 1.99 2.92 -5.31
N VAL A 61 2.62 3.26 -4.17
CA VAL A 61 2.05 3.03 -2.84
C VAL A 61 0.77 3.85 -2.66
N MET A 62 0.77 5.12 -3.06
CA MET A 62 -0.41 5.98 -2.97
C MET A 62 -1.56 5.46 -3.84
N THR A 63 -1.26 4.99 -5.04
CA THR A 63 -2.25 4.38 -5.94
C THR A 63 -2.84 3.10 -5.36
N PHE A 64 -2.00 2.25 -4.76
CA PHE A 64 -2.46 1.04 -4.09
C PHE A 64 -3.40 1.34 -2.90
N GLU A 65 -3.08 2.33 -2.07
CA GLU A 65 -3.94 2.73 -0.95
C GLU A 65 -5.28 3.30 -1.42
N LYS A 66 -5.28 4.09 -2.51
CA LYS A 66 -6.53 4.57 -3.15
C LYS A 66 -7.39 3.40 -3.62
N PHE A 67 -6.80 2.47 -4.39
CA PHE A 67 -7.50 1.29 -4.89
C PHE A 67 -8.11 0.47 -3.75
N LYS A 68 -7.35 0.25 -2.66
CA LYS A 68 -7.84 -0.47 -1.48
C LYS A 68 -9.02 0.25 -0.82
N ALA A 69 -8.96 1.57 -0.71
CA ALA A 69 -10.05 2.37 -0.17
C ALA A 69 -11.32 2.30 -1.05
N GLU A 70 -11.15 2.36 -2.37
CA GLU A 70 -12.24 2.22 -3.34
C GLU A 70 -12.87 0.82 -3.31
N ALA A 71 -12.05 -0.24 -3.27
CA ALA A 71 -12.52 -1.61 -3.17
C ALA A 71 -13.32 -1.86 -1.87
N LYS A 72 -12.85 -1.29 -0.75
CA LYS A 72 -13.58 -1.34 0.53
C LYS A 72 -14.95 -0.66 0.42
N GLN A 73 -15.00 0.55 -0.15
CA GLN A 73 -16.25 1.28 -0.36
C GLN A 73 -17.21 0.53 -1.29
N ALA A 74 -16.71 -0.07 -2.36
CA ALA A 74 -17.52 -0.86 -3.28
C ALA A 74 -18.13 -2.08 -2.56
N PHE A 75 -17.36 -2.77 -1.73
CA PHE A 75 -17.84 -3.90 -0.94
C PHE A 75 -18.93 -3.49 0.06
N GLU A 76 -18.77 -2.35 0.73
CA GLU A 76 -19.77 -1.81 1.66
C GLU A 76 -21.07 -1.35 0.96
N ARG A 77 -20.99 -0.99 -0.32
CA ARG A 77 -22.17 -0.60 -1.13
C ARG A 77 -22.94 -1.78 -1.70
N LEU A 78 -22.36 -2.99 -1.71
CA LEU A 78 -23.07 -4.17 -2.19
C LEU A 78 -24.11 -4.60 -1.14
N PRO A 79 -25.35 -4.91 -1.54
CA PRO A 79 -26.30 -5.51 -0.62
C PRO A 79 -25.69 -6.81 -0.06
N PRO A 80 -25.87 -7.09 1.25
CA PRO A 80 -25.34 -8.30 1.83
C PRO A 80 -25.89 -9.51 1.06
N LEU A 81 -25.08 -10.58 0.94
CA LEU A 81 -25.47 -11.78 0.19
C LEU A 81 -26.80 -12.37 0.70
N SER A 82 -27.15 -12.14 1.97
CA SER A 82 -28.46 -12.46 2.54
C SER A 82 -29.61 -11.82 1.76
N ASP A 83 -29.47 -10.55 1.36
CA ASP A 83 -30.53 -9.78 0.71
C ASP A 83 -30.68 -10.23 -0.75
N VAL A 84 -29.57 -10.55 -1.41
CA VAL A 84 -29.56 -11.13 -2.77
C VAL A 84 -30.20 -12.52 -2.77
N LEU A 85 -29.88 -13.36 -1.79
CA LEU A 85 -30.46 -14.70 -1.63
C LEU A 85 -31.95 -14.62 -1.22
N ALA A 86 -32.33 -13.66 -0.37
CA ALA A 86 -33.72 -13.40 0.00
C ALA A 86 -34.54 -12.96 -1.21
N ALA A 87 -34.01 -12.07 -2.06
CA ALA A 87 -34.65 -11.65 -3.30
C ALA A 87 -34.83 -12.82 -4.29
N PHE A 88 -33.89 -13.78 -4.32
CA PHE A 88 -33.98 -14.96 -5.18
C PHE A 88 -34.96 -16.02 -4.67
N THR A 89 -35.08 -16.15 -3.34
CA THR A 89 -36.00 -17.09 -2.69
C THR A 89 -37.44 -16.57 -2.67
N MET A 90 -37.66 -15.26 -2.51
CA MET A 90 -38.99 -14.63 -2.59
C MET A 90 -39.61 -14.71 -4.00
N ARG A 91 -38.81 -14.76 -5.07
CA ARG A 91 -39.33 -14.81 -6.46
C ARG A 91 -39.86 -16.18 -6.89
N ARG A 92 -39.77 -17.21 -6.04
CA ARG A 92 -40.25 -18.59 -6.31
C ARG A 92 -41.56 -18.95 -5.58
N GLY A 93 -42.19 -18.02 -4.88
CA GLY A 93 -43.49 -18.19 -4.21
C GLY A 93 -44.65 -17.65 -5.04
#